data_AF-A0A973T2G5-F1
#
_entry.id   AF-A0A973T2G5-F1
#
_cell.length_a   1.000
_cell.length_b   1.000
_cell.length_c   1.000
_cell.angle_alpha   90.00
_cell.angle_beta   90.00
_cell.angle_gamma   90.00
#
_symmetry.space_group_name_H-M   'P 1'
#
loop_
_entity.id
_entity.type
_entity.pdbx_description
1 polymer ?
#
loop_
_entity_poly.entity_id
_entity_poly.type
_entity_poly.pdbx_seq_one_letter_code
_entity_poly.pdbx_strand_id
1 'polypeptide(L)'
;MTTPKPRWKSQLRWDDNDQTTHDGQTYELWAHGFIADDRGNYSKADEYFVHQVLASGQTHPEPLSHALGTNKRRALRMAELFVLGWRNAPGTRSPEHGYREMWRTPSGDLHPINDVITGLIPH
;
A
#
# COMPACT_ATOMS: atom_id res chain seq x y z
N MET A 1 -28.42 6.74 -19.55
CA MET A 1 -28.09 6.68 -18.12
C MET A 1 -26.62 6.36 -18.00
N THR A 2 -25.81 7.24 -17.41
CA THR A 2 -24.38 7.02 -17.21
C THR A 2 -24.18 6.24 -15.91
N THR A 3 -23.63 5.03 -16.01
CA THR A 3 -23.22 4.26 -14.83
C THR A 3 -22.15 5.06 -14.07
N PRO A 4 -22.27 5.23 -12.74
CA PRO A 4 -21.26 5.95 -11.97
C PRO A 4 -19.90 5.26 -12.11
N LYS A 5 -18.83 6.05 -12.27
CA LYS A 5 -17.47 5.52 -12.34
C LYS A 5 -17.12 4.86 -11.00
N PRO A 6 -16.46 3.69 -11.01
CA PRO A 6 -15.95 3.06 -9.79
C PRO A 6 -15.07 4.04 -8.99
N ARG A 7 -15.13 3.94 -7.66
CA ARG A 7 -14.36 4.78 -6.75
C ARG A 7 -13.91 3.96 -5.56
N TRP A 8 -12.64 4.08 -5.21
CA TRP A 8 -12.06 3.56 -3.97
C TRP A 8 -12.88 3.96 -2.74
N LYS A 9 -13.21 2.97 -1.90
CA LYS A 9 -13.82 3.17 -0.59
C LYS A 9 -12.89 2.59 0.47
N SER A 10 -12.38 3.46 1.32
CA SER A 10 -11.54 3.09 2.47
C SER A 10 -12.38 2.26 3.45
N GLN A 11 -11.89 1.10 3.86
CA GLN A 11 -12.45 0.33 4.98
C GLN A 11 -11.77 0.66 6.31
N LEU A 12 -10.53 1.17 6.25
CA LEU A 12 -9.77 1.59 7.42
C LEU A 12 -9.82 3.10 7.59
N ARG A 13 -9.71 3.54 8.84
CA ARG A 13 -9.54 4.95 9.19
C ARG A 13 -8.07 5.21 9.48
N TRP A 14 -7.47 6.08 8.69
CA TRP A 14 -6.13 6.60 8.89
C TRP A 14 -6.21 7.93 9.63
N ASP A 15 -5.32 8.17 10.58
CA ASP A 15 -5.20 9.44 11.29
C ASP A 15 -4.17 10.38 10.64
N ASP A 16 -3.93 11.52 11.29
CA ASP A 16 -3.02 12.56 10.78
C ASP A 16 -1.53 12.14 10.85
N ASN A 17 -1.22 11.06 11.58
CA ASN A 17 0.11 10.46 11.66
C ASN A 17 0.27 9.29 10.69
N ASP A 18 -0.66 9.12 9.74
CA ASP A 18 -0.71 7.96 8.85
C ASP A 18 -0.75 6.62 9.60
N GLN A 19 -1.41 6.59 10.77
CA GLN A 19 -1.62 5.37 11.54
C GLN A 19 -3.04 4.84 11.39
N THR A 20 -3.19 3.52 11.47
CA THR A 20 -4.48 2.85 11.53
C THR A 20 -4.43 1.64 12.46
N THR A 21 -5.55 1.29 13.10
CA THR A 21 -5.64 0.10 13.94
C THR A 21 -6.56 -0.92 13.30
N HIS A 22 -6.08 -2.15 13.16
CA HIS A 22 -6.83 -3.29 12.64
C HIS A 22 -6.41 -4.57 13.36
N ASP A 23 -7.37 -5.42 13.71
CA ASP A 23 -7.15 -6.68 14.43
C ASP A 23 -6.27 -6.56 15.70
N GLY A 24 -6.47 -5.46 16.44
CA GLY A 24 -5.75 -5.19 17.69
C GLY A 24 -4.30 -4.75 17.51
N GLN A 25 -3.84 -4.54 16.27
CA GLN A 25 -2.51 -4.02 15.97
C GLN A 25 -2.62 -2.62 15.35
N THR A 26 -1.67 -1.76 15.69
CA THR A 26 -1.55 -0.43 15.08
C THR A 26 -0.45 -0.46 14.05
N TYR A 27 -0.76 0.07 12.87
CA TYR A 27 0.11 0.12 11.71
C TYR A 27 0.38 1.58 11.38
N GLU A 28 1.56 1.86 10.85
CA GLU A 28 1.95 3.19 10.39
C GLU A 28 2.50 3.10 8.98
N LEU A 29 2.09 4.04 8.13
CA LEU A 29 2.72 4.23 6.83
C LEU A 29 3.94 5.16 6.99
N TRP A 30 5.12 4.58 7.03
CA TRP A 30 6.36 5.32 7.24
C TRP A 30 7.17 5.41 5.95
N ALA A 31 7.64 6.62 5.65
CA ALA A 31 8.55 6.90 4.55
C ALA A 31 10.01 6.59 4.97
N HIS A 32 10.70 5.72 4.23
CA HIS A 32 12.14 5.56 4.36
C HIS A 32 12.82 6.50 3.37
N GLY A 33 13.56 7.47 3.89
CA GLY A 33 14.49 8.23 3.07
C GLY A 33 15.71 7.38 2.74
N PHE A 34 16.04 7.24 1.46
CA PHE A 34 17.32 6.68 1.06
C PHE A 34 18.44 7.64 1.51
N ILE A 35 19.49 7.05 2.12
CA ILE A 35 20.70 7.74 2.58
C ILE A 35 21.23 8.63 1.44
N ALA A 36 21.54 9.88 1.78
CA ALA A 36 22.18 10.80 0.83
C ALA A 36 23.46 10.16 0.29
N ASP A 37 23.72 10.30 -1.02
CA ASP A 37 25.02 9.86 -1.55
C ASP A 37 26.18 10.61 -0.88
N ASP A 38 27.42 10.19 -1.10
CA ASP A 38 28.63 10.82 -0.53
C ASP A 38 28.80 12.30 -0.94
N ARG A 39 27.92 12.83 -1.79
CA ARG A 39 27.86 14.23 -2.24
C ARG A 39 26.72 15.01 -1.58
N GLY A 40 26.01 14.41 -0.64
CA GLY A 40 24.89 15.03 0.06
C GLY A 40 23.61 15.13 -0.79
N ASN A 41 23.53 14.42 -1.92
CA ASN A 41 22.29 14.39 -2.70
C ASN A 41 21.33 13.41 -2.04
N TYR A 42 20.22 13.93 -1.54
CA TYR A 42 19.08 13.12 -1.16
C TYR A 42 18.54 12.39 -2.40
N SER A 43 18.35 11.07 -2.28
CA SER A 43 17.58 10.32 -3.27
C SER A 43 16.17 10.91 -3.37
N LYS A 44 15.69 11.11 -4.59
CA LYS A 44 14.44 11.82 -4.91
C LYS A 44 13.15 11.06 -4.55
N ALA A 45 13.24 9.93 -3.86
CA ALA A 45 12.12 9.04 -3.69
C ALA A 45 12.20 8.35 -2.33
N ASP A 46 11.67 9.00 -1.31
CA ASP A 46 11.26 8.25 -0.12
C ASP A 46 10.25 7.18 -0.57
N GLU A 47 10.51 5.93 -0.19
CA GLU A 47 9.56 4.85 -0.41
C GLU A 47 8.76 4.63 0.85
N TYR A 48 7.46 4.39 0.68
CA TYR A 48 6.55 4.17 1.80
C TYR A 48 6.46 2.67 2.12
N PHE A 49 6.52 2.35 3.41
CA PHE A 49 6.42 1.00 3.94
C PHE A 49 5.40 0.96 5.08
N VAL A 50 4.78 -0.19 5.30
CA VAL A 50 3.95 -0.44 6.48
C VAL A 50 4.83 -0.92 7.61
N HIS A 51 4.72 -0.27 8.76
CA HIS A 51 5.36 -0.68 10.00
C HIS A 51 4.32 -1.00 11.06
N GLN A 52 4.72 -1.78 12.06
CA GLN A 52 3.95 -1.93 13.29
C GLN A 52 4.30 -0.80 14.26
N VAL A 53 3.30 -0.25 14.94
CA VAL A 53 3.50 0.61 16.11
C VAL A 53 3.51 -0.28 17.36
N LEU A 54 4.59 -0.20 18.12
CA LEU A 54 4.81 -0.98 19.34
C LEU A 54 3.96 -0.44 20.50
N ALA A 55 3.80 -1.26 21.54
CA ALA A 55 3.08 -0.85 22.75
C ALA A 55 3.70 0.38 23.46
N SER A 56 4.98 0.68 23.19
CA SER A 56 5.65 1.90 23.64
C SER A 56 5.21 3.16 22.88
N GLY A 57 4.41 3.03 21.82
CA GLY A 57 4.05 4.11 20.88
C GLY A 57 5.12 4.38 19.83
N GLN A 58 6.23 3.65 19.84
CA GLN A 58 7.29 3.78 18.83
C GLN A 58 7.02 2.87 17.63
N THR A 59 7.34 3.36 16.44
CA THR A 59 7.31 2.58 15.19
C THR A 59 8.44 1.55 15.20
N HIS A 60 8.12 0.28 14.92
CA HIS A 60 9.12 -0.76 14.76
C HIS A 60 10.02 -0.42 13.57
N PRO A 61 11.36 -0.53 13.66
CA PRO A 61 12.26 -0.08 12.59
C PRO A 61 12.21 -0.97 11.35
N GLU A 62 11.88 -2.26 11.49
CA GLU A 62 11.75 -3.16 10.34
C GLU A 62 10.34 -3.07 9.74
N PRO A 63 10.22 -2.89 8.41
CA PRO A 63 8.93 -2.84 7.74
C PRO A 63 8.28 -4.23 7.66
N LEU A 64 6.96 -4.27 7.77
CA LEU A 64 6.14 -5.46 7.53
C LEU A 64 5.91 -5.71 6.04
N SER A 65 5.94 -4.65 5.22
CA SER A 65 5.68 -4.71 3.79
C SER A 65 6.95 -4.54 2.96
N HIS A 66 6.86 -4.88 1.67
CA HIS A 66 7.76 -4.32 0.66
C HIS A 66 7.44 -2.83 0.42
N ALA A 67 8.27 -2.15 -0.37
CA ALA A 67 8.02 -0.77 -0.77
C ALA A 67 6.69 -0.65 -1.52
N LEU A 68 5.79 0.20 -1.02
CA LEU A 68 4.46 0.44 -1.60
C LEU A 68 4.46 1.57 -2.65
N GLY A 69 5.65 2.12 -2.91
CA GLY A 69 5.91 3.18 -3.88
C GLY A 69 6.14 4.54 -3.23
N THR A 70 6.33 5.53 -4.08
CA THR A 70 6.81 6.88 -3.69
C THR A 70 5.69 7.91 -3.58
N ASN A 71 4.49 7.59 -4.05
CA ASN A 71 3.32 8.47 -3.96
C ASN A 71 2.50 8.13 -2.71
N LYS A 72 2.53 9.01 -1.70
CA LYS A 72 1.82 8.83 -0.42
C LYS A 72 0.36 8.38 -0.57
N ARG A 73 -0.41 9.04 -1.46
CA ARG A 73 -1.85 8.72 -1.64
C ARG A 73 -2.07 7.32 -2.19
N ARG A 74 -1.23 6.88 -3.14
CA ARG A 74 -1.26 5.51 -3.64
C ARG A 74 -0.80 4.54 -2.54
N ALA A 75 0.30 4.86 -1.86
CA ALA A 75 0.87 4.04 -0.79
C ALA A 75 -0.13 3.80 0.35
N LEU A 76 -0.91 4.80 0.76
CA LEU A 76 -1.99 4.63 1.75
C LEU A 76 -3.04 3.58 1.33
N ARG A 77 -3.45 3.57 0.05
CA ARG A 77 -4.39 2.55 -0.45
C ARG A 77 -3.76 1.17 -0.45
N MET A 78 -2.49 1.08 -0.87
CA MET A 78 -1.75 -0.17 -0.87
C MET A 78 -1.50 -0.69 0.56
N ALA A 79 -1.26 0.21 1.50
CA ALA A 79 -1.07 -0.08 2.92
C ALA A 79 -2.37 -0.60 3.52
N GLU A 80 -3.51 0.00 3.18
CA GLU A 80 -4.82 -0.51 3.58
C GLU A 80 -5.05 -1.93 3.07
N LEU A 81 -4.77 -2.21 1.80
CA LEU A 81 -4.86 -3.57 1.25
C LEU A 81 -3.95 -4.54 2.01
N PHE A 82 -2.72 -4.14 2.29
CA PHE A 82 -1.79 -4.94 3.07
C PHE A 82 -2.31 -5.23 4.48
N VAL A 83 -2.84 -4.22 5.18
CA VAL A 83 -3.41 -4.38 6.52
C VAL A 83 -4.63 -5.32 6.48
N LEU A 84 -5.46 -5.24 5.43
CA LEU A 84 -6.61 -6.14 5.22
C LEU A 84 -6.22 -7.54 4.71
N GLY A 85 -4.93 -7.87 4.66
CA GLY A 85 -4.44 -9.21 4.31
C GLY A 85 -4.18 -9.45 2.83
N TRP A 86 -4.33 -8.45 1.96
CA TRP A 86 -3.95 -8.60 0.55
C TRP A 86 -2.44 -8.61 0.39
N ARG A 87 -1.93 -9.36 -0.59
CA ARG A 87 -0.48 -9.53 -0.80
C ARG A 87 -0.11 -9.38 -2.27
N ASN A 88 1.09 -8.88 -2.53
CA ASN A 88 1.64 -8.87 -3.89
C ASN A 88 1.74 -10.29 -4.44
N ALA A 89 1.45 -10.45 -5.73
CA ALA A 89 1.54 -11.71 -6.45
C ALA A 89 2.29 -11.48 -7.77
N PRO A 90 2.82 -12.56 -8.39
CA PRO A 90 3.45 -12.46 -9.71
C PRO A 90 2.52 -11.76 -10.70
N GLY A 91 3.04 -10.73 -11.37
CA GLY A 91 2.29 -10.00 -12.38
C GLY A 91 1.97 -10.87 -13.59
N THR A 92 0.94 -10.49 -14.34
CA THR A 92 0.54 -11.18 -15.57
C THR A 92 0.80 -10.28 -16.77
N ARG A 93 1.13 -10.86 -17.93
CA ARG A 93 1.29 -10.14 -19.18
C ARG A 93 0.24 -10.61 -20.18
N SER A 94 -0.53 -9.70 -20.76
CA SER A 94 -1.48 -10.01 -21.84
C SER A 94 -1.27 -9.09 -23.04
N PRO A 95 -1.65 -9.51 -24.27
CA PRO A 95 -1.57 -8.66 -25.46
C PRO A 95 -2.37 -7.35 -25.34
N GLU A 96 -3.51 -7.38 -24.67
CA GLU A 96 -4.48 -6.27 -24.59
C GLU A 96 -4.05 -5.20 -23.57
N HIS A 97 -3.35 -5.60 -22.52
CA HIS A 97 -3.07 -4.75 -21.37
C HIS A 97 -1.59 -4.66 -20.99
N GLY A 98 -0.71 -5.39 -21.67
CA GLY A 98 0.70 -5.46 -21.31
C GLY A 98 0.90 -6.15 -19.95
N TYR A 99 1.95 -5.75 -19.23
CA TYR A 99 2.22 -6.24 -17.88
C TYR A 99 1.30 -5.56 -16.85
N ARG A 100 0.66 -6.35 -15.99
CA ARG A 100 -0.16 -5.88 -14.88
C ARG A 100 0.36 -6.47 -13.59
N GLU A 101 0.60 -5.59 -12.62
CA GLU A 101 0.84 -6.00 -11.24
C GLU A 101 -0.44 -6.62 -10.66
N MET A 102 -0.28 -7.76 -10.00
CA MET A 102 -1.38 -8.55 -9.44
C MET A 102 -1.24 -8.59 -7.93
N TRP A 103 -2.37 -8.52 -7.24
CA TRP A 103 -2.46 -8.72 -5.80
C TRP A 103 -3.45 -9.85 -5.52
N ARG A 104 -3.17 -10.58 -4.45
CA ARG A 104 -3.97 -11.70 -3.97
C ARG A 104 -4.85 -11.25 -2.81
N THR A 105 -6.14 -11.59 -2.86
CA THR A 105 -7.07 -11.42 -1.73
C THR A 105 -6.65 -12.33 -0.55
N PRO A 106 -7.18 -12.10 0.66
CA PRO A 106 -7.05 -13.05 1.76
C PRO A 106 -7.61 -14.46 1.45
N SER A 107 -8.62 -14.56 0.59
CA SER A 107 -9.20 -15.84 0.13
C SER A 107 -8.34 -16.55 -0.92
N GLY A 108 -7.40 -15.86 -1.57
CA GLY A 108 -6.48 -16.43 -2.54
C GLY A 108 -6.70 -15.99 -3.99
N ASP A 109 -7.76 -15.23 -4.28
CA ASP A 109 -8.12 -14.77 -5.63
C ASP A 109 -7.15 -13.69 -6.13
N LEU A 110 -6.85 -13.70 -7.43
CA LEU A 110 -5.91 -12.76 -8.04
C LEU A 110 -6.63 -11.63 -8.77
N HIS A 111 -6.25 -10.40 -8.46
CA HIS A 111 -6.80 -9.20 -9.09
C HIS A 111 -5.70 -8.23 -9.53
N PRO A 112 -5.88 -7.55 -10.67
CA PRO A 112 -4.98 -6.47 -11.05
C PRO A 112 -5.06 -5.34 -10.03
N ILE A 113 -3.93 -4.91 -9.50
CA ILE A 113 -3.93 -3.93 -8.40
C ILE A 113 -4.59 -2.61 -8.80
N ASN A 114 -4.41 -2.18 -10.05
CA ASN A 114 -5.00 -0.95 -10.57
C ASN A 114 -6.54 -0.99 -10.54
N ASP A 115 -7.15 -2.17 -10.67
CA ASP A 115 -8.60 -2.33 -10.63
C ASP A 115 -9.11 -2.26 -9.19
N VAL A 116 -8.33 -2.79 -8.24
CA VAL A 116 -8.62 -2.69 -6.80
C VAL A 116 -8.50 -1.24 -6.33
N ILE A 117 -7.36 -0.56 -6.57
CA ILE A 117 -7.13 0.81 -6.08
C ILE A 117 -7.94 1.90 -6.79
N THR A 118 -8.61 1.57 -7.90
CA THR A 118 -9.61 2.44 -8.54
C THR A 118 -11.02 2.20 -8.01
N GLY A 119 -11.22 1.11 -7.27
CA GLY A 119 -12.51 0.66 -6.73
C GLY A 119 -13.37 -0.09 -7.75
N LEU A 120 -12.80 -0.54 -8.87
CA LEU A 120 -13.47 -1.44 -9.80
C LEU A 120 -13.69 -2.81 -9.15
N ILE A 121 -12.71 -3.26 -8.35
CA ILE A 121 -12.80 -4.46 -7.53
C ILE A 121 -12.90 -4.00 -6.07
N PRO A 122 -13.96 -4.40 -5.34
CA PRO A 122 -14.05 -4.11 -3.93
C PRO A 122 -13.02 -4.93 -3.15
N HIS A 123 -12.50 -4.33 -2.09
CA HIS A 123 -11.62 -4.92 -1.09
C HIS A 123 -12.20 -4.64 0.28
#